data_AF-A0A9N8RDE5-F1
#
_entry.id   AF-A0A9N8RDE5-F1
#
_cell.length_a   1.000
_cell.length_b   1.000
_cell.length_c   1.000
_cell.angle_alpha   90.00
_cell.angle_beta   90.00
_cell.angle_gamma   90.00
#
_symmetry.space_group_name_H-M   'P 1'
#
loop_
_entity.id
_entity.type
_entity.pdbx_description
1 polymer ?
#
loop_
_entity_poly.entity_id
_entity_poly.type
_entity_poly.pdbx_seq_one_letter_code
_entity_poly.pdbx_strand_id
1 'polypeptide(L)'
;MVSFDALSPEVRIEILFYLPDRNDITCLIKACPEMFATYTANKDLIRLRFYKNEFDDEMLQDALAIINFPIPEAGDKFMNAIMTKHAKMWLTKKLALPEQENSITTTLDLLDNLYDDLKDCTKLRLANKKHGGLHSFPGFDPAFDARKKTNPTIIKIAPAIRMIEELSSEERAKFFKVLLKSEAFDRFRDFTNNVKDCIRLSKTFKRIYTANHPEEDENQSA
;
A
#
# COMPACT_ATOMS: atom_id res chain seq x y z
N MET A 1 13.66 -20.37 -34.03
CA MET A 1 12.87 -19.54 -33.10
C MET A 1 12.26 -20.51 -32.10
N VAL A 2 12.63 -20.43 -30.82
CA VAL A 2 12.04 -21.32 -29.79
C VAL A 2 10.66 -20.77 -29.47
N SER A 3 9.64 -21.59 -29.66
CA SER A 3 8.25 -21.21 -29.38
C SER A 3 7.93 -21.53 -27.91
N PHE A 4 7.02 -20.74 -27.30
CA PHE A 4 6.69 -20.87 -25.87
C PHE A 4 5.99 -22.20 -25.53
N ASP A 5 5.40 -22.87 -26.53
CA ASP A 5 4.83 -24.22 -26.43
C ASP A 5 5.87 -25.30 -26.09
N ALA A 6 7.12 -25.12 -26.53
CA ALA A 6 8.23 -26.01 -26.24
C ALA A 6 8.78 -25.83 -24.82
N LEU A 7 8.35 -24.81 -24.08
CA LEU A 7 8.80 -24.55 -22.71
C LEU A 7 7.95 -25.33 -21.69
N SER A 8 8.63 -25.83 -20.64
CA SER A 8 7.92 -26.46 -19.53
C SER A 8 7.00 -25.43 -18.83
N PRO A 9 5.91 -25.88 -18.19
CA PRO A 9 5.01 -24.99 -17.45
C PRO A 9 5.75 -24.12 -16.42
N GLU A 10 6.77 -24.66 -15.75
CA GLU A 10 7.56 -23.98 -14.73
C GLU A 10 8.33 -22.79 -15.34
N VAL A 11 8.99 -23.00 -16.48
CA VAL A 11 9.72 -21.94 -17.19
C VAL A 11 8.77 -20.85 -17.67
N ARG A 12 7.57 -21.21 -18.14
CA ARG A 12 6.54 -20.22 -18.52
C ARG A 12 6.08 -19.39 -17.34
N ILE A 13 5.89 -20.01 -16.17
CA ILE A 13 5.57 -19.29 -14.93
C ILE A 13 6.70 -18.34 -14.54
N GLU A 14 7.96 -18.81 -14.60
CA GLU A 14 9.12 -17.95 -14.31
C GLU A 14 9.20 -16.75 -15.24
N ILE A 15 8.97 -16.94 -16.54
CA ILE A 15 8.91 -15.82 -17.50
C ILE A 15 7.86 -14.79 -17.07
N LEU A 16 6.65 -15.23 -16.70
CA LEU A 16 5.59 -14.33 -16.21
C LEU A 16 5.97 -13.62 -14.91
N PHE A 17 6.79 -14.22 -14.06
CA PHE A 17 7.30 -13.60 -12.84
C PHE A 17 8.37 -12.53 -13.07
N TYR A 18 9.14 -12.63 -14.16
CA TYR A 18 10.20 -11.67 -14.48
C TYR A 18 9.72 -10.47 -15.30
N LEU A 19 8.44 -10.46 -15.73
CA LEU A 19 7.88 -9.30 -16.40
C LEU A 19 7.67 -8.14 -15.40
N PRO A 20 8.18 -6.94 -15.71
CA PRO A 20 8.23 -5.86 -14.73
C PRO A 20 6.88 -5.15 -14.51
N ASP A 21 5.98 -5.14 -15.50
CA ASP A 21 4.64 -4.54 -15.37
C ASP A 21 3.53 -5.55 -15.75
N ARG A 22 2.35 -5.41 -15.12
CA ARG A 22 1.09 -6.07 -15.49
C ARG A 22 0.74 -5.83 -16.97
N ASN A 23 1.12 -4.70 -17.53
CA ASN A 23 0.97 -4.40 -18.95
C ASN A 23 1.79 -5.34 -19.85
N ASP A 24 3.02 -5.67 -19.46
CA ASP A 24 3.86 -6.61 -20.21
C ASP A 24 3.28 -8.02 -20.18
N ILE A 25 2.76 -8.44 -19.02
CA ILE A 25 2.01 -9.69 -18.88
C ILE A 25 0.81 -9.68 -19.84
N THR A 26 0.03 -8.59 -19.84
CA THR A 26 -1.15 -8.43 -20.71
C THR A 26 -0.78 -8.52 -22.20
N CYS A 27 0.31 -7.89 -22.61
CA CYS A 27 0.80 -7.98 -23.98
C CYS A 27 1.21 -9.42 -24.33
N LEU A 28 1.94 -10.11 -23.45
CA LEU A 28 2.41 -11.47 -23.69
C LEU A 28 1.27 -12.48 -23.82
N ILE A 29 0.29 -12.43 -22.91
CA ILE A 29 -0.85 -13.36 -22.94
C ILE A 29 -1.77 -13.11 -24.14
N LYS A 30 -1.84 -11.88 -24.66
CA LYS A 30 -2.57 -11.59 -25.92
C LYS A 30 -1.85 -12.12 -27.14
N ALA A 31 -0.52 -12.17 -27.12
CA ALA A 31 0.30 -12.61 -28.23
C ALA A 31 0.51 -14.14 -28.25
N CYS A 32 0.40 -14.83 -27.12
CA CYS A 32 0.69 -16.27 -26.99
C CYS A 32 -0.40 -17.02 -26.21
N PRO A 33 -1.15 -17.92 -26.87
CA PRO A 33 -2.19 -18.74 -26.22
C PRO A 33 -1.67 -19.62 -25.07
N GLU A 34 -0.46 -20.17 -25.19
CA GLU A 34 0.14 -21.03 -24.17
C GLU A 34 0.48 -20.23 -22.92
N MET A 35 0.95 -18.98 -23.08
CA MET A 35 1.20 -18.08 -21.95
C MET A 35 -0.11 -17.61 -21.32
N PHE A 36 -1.18 -17.42 -22.10
CA PHE A 36 -2.52 -17.15 -21.57
C PHE A 36 -3.05 -18.31 -20.74
N ALA A 37 -2.90 -19.56 -21.21
CA ALA A 37 -3.29 -20.75 -20.45
C ALA A 37 -2.48 -20.86 -19.14
N THR A 38 -1.16 -20.68 -19.19
CA THR A 38 -0.30 -20.69 -18.00
C THR A 38 -0.68 -19.59 -17.02
N TYR A 39 -0.91 -18.36 -17.50
CA TYR A 39 -1.34 -17.24 -16.67
C TYR A 39 -2.69 -17.52 -16.01
N THR A 40 -3.68 -18.01 -16.76
CA THR A 40 -5.02 -18.29 -16.24
C THR A 40 -4.99 -19.34 -15.14
N ALA A 41 -4.17 -20.39 -15.31
CA ALA A 41 -4.02 -21.45 -14.31
C ALA A 41 -3.26 -21.00 -13.04
N ASN A 42 -2.43 -19.96 -13.12
CA ASN A 42 -1.54 -19.52 -12.03
C ASN A 42 -1.72 -18.05 -11.65
N LYS A 43 -2.87 -17.46 -12.00
CA LYS A 43 -3.09 -16.00 -11.98
C LYS A 43 -2.79 -15.39 -10.61
N ASP A 44 -3.31 -16.00 -9.56
CA ASP A 44 -3.20 -15.48 -8.20
C ASP A 44 -1.77 -15.58 -7.65
N LEU A 45 -1.08 -16.67 -7.97
CA LEU A 45 0.33 -16.87 -7.63
C LEU A 45 1.21 -15.80 -8.30
N ILE A 46 0.95 -15.50 -9.58
CA ILE A 46 1.67 -14.48 -10.35
C ILE A 46 1.41 -13.08 -9.78
N ARG A 47 0.15 -12.74 -9.48
CA ARG A 47 -0.23 -11.45 -8.88
C ARG A 47 0.36 -11.29 -7.48
N LEU A 48 0.30 -12.33 -6.65
CA LEU A 48 0.87 -12.30 -5.30
C LEU A 48 2.39 -12.07 -5.34
N ARG A 49 3.10 -12.72 -6.28
CA ARG A 49 4.54 -12.50 -6.44
C ARG A 49 4.85 -11.08 -6.94
N PHE A 50 4.04 -10.54 -7.85
CA PHE A 50 4.16 -9.14 -8.29
C PHE A 50 4.11 -8.19 -7.09
N TYR A 51 3.10 -8.30 -6.21
CA TYR A 51 2.99 -7.43 -5.04
C TYR A 51 4.12 -7.62 -4.03
N LYS A 52 4.62 -8.85 -3.82
CA LYS A 52 5.78 -9.09 -2.95
C LYS A 52 7.08 -8.49 -3.46
N ASN A 53 7.18 -8.25 -4.77
CA ASN A 53 8.35 -7.61 -5.38
C ASN A 53 8.20 -6.09 -5.44
N GLU A 54 6.98 -5.60 -5.71
CA GLU A 54 6.70 -4.18 -5.89
C GLU A 54 6.48 -3.45 -4.56
N PHE A 55 5.90 -4.14 -3.56
CA PHE A 55 5.72 -3.63 -2.20
C PHE A 55 6.69 -4.32 -1.25
N ASP A 56 7.39 -3.50 -0.45
CA ASP A 56 8.08 -4.01 0.73
C ASP A 56 7.07 -4.49 1.79
N ASP A 57 7.56 -5.20 2.81
CA ASP A 57 6.71 -5.75 3.87
C ASP A 57 5.87 -4.68 4.58
N GLU A 58 6.36 -3.44 4.67
CA GLU A 58 5.63 -2.34 5.30
C GLU A 58 4.51 -1.82 4.39
N MET A 59 4.80 -1.60 3.10
CA MET A 59 3.82 -1.20 2.10
C MET A 59 2.71 -2.24 1.98
N LEU A 60 3.04 -3.53 2.02
CA LEU A 60 2.03 -4.59 2.00
C LEU A 60 1.13 -4.52 3.25
N GLN A 61 1.69 -4.25 4.43
CA GLN A 61 0.89 -4.08 5.66
C GLN A 61 0.01 -2.83 5.63
N ASP A 62 0.52 -1.72 5.09
CA ASP A 62 -0.27 -0.49 4.91
C ASP A 62 -1.41 -0.71 3.89
N ALA A 63 -1.14 -1.41 2.79
CA ALA A 63 -2.17 -1.80 1.82
C ALA A 63 -3.25 -2.70 2.43
N LEU A 64 -2.84 -3.71 3.21
CA LEU A 64 -3.78 -4.57 3.93
C LEU A 64 -4.59 -3.81 4.98
N ALA A 65 -4.04 -2.74 5.56
CA ALA A 65 -4.78 -1.92 6.52
C ALA A 65 -5.93 -1.15 5.87
N ILE A 66 -5.78 -0.78 4.59
CA ILE A 66 -6.82 -0.15 3.77
C ILE A 66 -7.85 -1.20 3.35
N ILE A 67 -7.37 -2.31 2.79
CA ILE A 67 -8.23 -3.37 2.21
C ILE A 67 -9.09 -4.03 3.29
N ASN A 68 -8.49 -4.38 4.42
CA ASN A 68 -9.17 -5.07 5.53
C ASN A 68 -9.78 -4.08 6.54
N PHE A 69 -9.91 -2.80 6.16
CA PHE A 69 -10.42 -1.81 7.09
C PHE A 69 -11.86 -2.17 7.50
N PRO A 70 -12.16 -2.28 8.81
CA PRO A 70 -13.49 -2.64 9.26
C PRO A 70 -14.47 -1.51 8.94
N ILE A 71 -15.56 -1.83 8.25
CA ILE A 71 -16.66 -0.89 8.03
C ILE A 71 -17.51 -0.87 9.32
N PRO A 72 -17.53 0.22 10.09
CA PRO A 72 -18.36 0.29 11.30
C PRO A 72 -19.84 0.36 10.93
N GLU A 73 -20.69 -0.23 11.78
CA GLU A 73 -22.14 -0.20 11.56
C GLU A 73 -22.75 1.16 11.92
N ALA A 74 -23.94 1.46 11.39
CA ALA A 74 -24.62 2.70 11.70
C ALA A 74 -24.91 2.82 13.21
N GLY A 75 -24.34 3.84 13.85
CA GLY A 75 -24.47 4.07 15.29
C GLY A 75 -23.31 3.54 16.14
N ASP A 76 -22.33 2.88 15.52
CA ASP A 76 -21.11 2.48 16.22
C ASP A 76 -20.35 3.70 16.75
N LYS A 77 -19.81 3.54 17.96
CA LYS A 77 -18.95 4.56 18.56
C LYS A 77 -17.62 4.60 17.82
N PHE A 78 -17.12 5.80 17.58
CA PHE A 78 -15.77 6.03 17.07
C PHE A 78 -14.72 5.19 17.84
N MET A 79 -13.76 4.56 17.14
CA MET A 79 -12.77 3.65 17.75
C MET A 79 -13.42 2.56 18.62
N ASN A 80 -14.40 1.85 18.07
CA ASN A 80 -14.93 0.64 18.69
C ASN A 80 -13.83 -0.43 18.86
N ALA A 81 -14.16 -1.54 19.52
CA ALA A 81 -13.20 -2.60 19.80
C ALA A 81 -12.59 -3.20 18.50
N ILE A 82 -13.37 -3.25 17.42
CA ILE A 82 -12.96 -3.80 16.12
C ILE A 82 -11.93 -2.89 15.47
N MET A 83 -12.20 -1.59 15.34
CA MET A 83 -11.26 -0.61 14.80
C MET A 83 -9.98 -0.54 15.63
N THR A 84 -10.10 -0.62 16.97
CA THR A 84 -8.93 -0.61 17.86
C THR A 84 -8.06 -1.85 17.65
N LYS A 85 -8.69 -3.03 17.48
CA LYS A 85 -7.98 -4.28 17.15
C LYS A 85 -7.30 -4.17 15.78
N HIS A 86 -7.99 -3.64 14.78
CA HIS A 86 -7.45 -3.41 13.43
C HIS A 86 -6.22 -2.49 13.46
N ALA A 87 -6.33 -1.33 14.12
CA ALA A 87 -5.22 -0.40 14.32
C ALA A 87 -4.02 -1.08 15.00
N LYS A 88 -4.27 -1.92 16.02
CA LYS A 88 -3.20 -2.69 16.67
C LYS A 88 -2.53 -3.67 15.71
N MET A 89 -3.30 -4.41 14.92
CA MET A 89 -2.74 -5.36 13.95
C MET A 89 -1.93 -4.64 12.88
N TRP A 90 -2.43 -3.52 12.35
CA TRP A 90 -1.72 -2.70 11.38
C TRP A 90 -0.41 -2.14 11.93
N LEU A 91 -0.46 -1.43 13.07
CA LEU A 91 0.72 -0.79 13.67
C LEU A 91 1.78 -1.78 14.14
N THR A 92 1.40 -3.04 14.37
CA THR A 92 2.34 -4.13 14.72
C THR A 92 2.73 -5.00 13.54
N LYS A 93 2.32 -4.65 12.31
CA LYS A 93 2.62 -5.39 11.07
C LYS A 93 2.15 -6.85 11.11
N LYS A 94 0.95 -7.10 11.66
CA LYS A 94 0.35 -8.44 11.85
C LYS A 94 -0.97 -8.62 11.11
N LEU A 95 -1.23 -7.82 10.07
CA LEU A 95 -2.37 -8.07 9.20
C LEU A 95 -2.05 -9.26 8.30
N ALA A 96 -2.93 -10.25 8.32
CA ALA A 96 -2.84 -11.39 7.42
C ALA A 96 -3.37 -11.00 6.04
N LEU A 97 -2.82 -11.62 5.00
CA LEU A 97 -3.53 -11.74 3.73
C LEU A 97 -4.81 -12.53 4.03
N PRO A 98 -6.00 -12.02 3.69
CA PRO A 98 -7.24 -12.78 3.84
C PRO A 98 -7.09 -14.13 3.13
N GLU A 99 -7.49 -15.20 3.81
CA GLU A 99 -7.67 -16.50 3.15
C GLU A 99 -8.68 -16.32 2.02
N GLN A 100 -8.49 -17.02 0.90
CA GLN A 100 -9.40 -16.95 -0.24
C GLN A 100 -10.77 -17.51 0.19
N GLU A 101 -11.62 -16.65 0.74
CA GLU A 101 -13.03 -16.95 0.88
C GLU A 101 -13.68 -16.87 -0.50
N ASN A 102 -14.77 -17.62 -0.69
CA ASN A 102 -15.59 -17.68 -1.91
C ASN A 102 -16.34 -16.36 -2.21
N SER A 103 -15.65 -15.23 -2.08
CA SER A 103 -16.13 -13.88 -2.39
C SER A 103 -15.97 -13.61 -3.89
N ILE A 104 -16.89 -12.81 -4.43
CA ILE A 104 -16.85 -12.30 -5.81
C ILE A 104 -15.63 -11.39 -6.03
N THR A 105 -15.11 -10.79 -4.96
CA THR A 105 -13.91 -9.94 -4.99
C THR A 105 -12.85 -10.50 -4.05
N THR A 106 -11.67 -10.80 -4.60
CA THR A 106 -10.53 -11.30 -3.82
C THR A 106 -9.66 -10.16 -3.30
N THR A 107 -8.86 -10.40 -2.27
CA THR A 107 -7.82 -9.47 -1.80
C THR A 107 -6.92 -8.99 -2.93
N LEU A 108 -6.59 -9.87 -3.87
CA LEU A 108 -5.74 -9.53 -5.00
C LEU A 108 -6.44 -8.54 -5.94
N ASP A 109 -7.76 -8.63 -6.13
CA ASP A 109 -8.52 -7.65 -6.93
C ASP A 109 -8.53 -6.28 -6.29
N LEU A 110 -8.62 -6.23 -4.95
CA LEU A 110 -8.51 -4.98 -4.20
C LEU A 110 -7.08 -4.41 -4.25
N LEU A 111 -6.05 -5.26 -4.23
CA LEU A 111 -4.66 -4.84 -4.43
C LEU A 111 -4.43 -4.29 -5.84
N ASP A 112 -5.02 -4.90 -6.87
CA ASP A 112 -4.96 -4.40 -8.26
C ASP A 112 -5.52 -2.98 -8.36
N ASN A 113 -6.71 -2.76 -7.81
CA ASN A 113 -7.34 -1.43 -7.80
C ASN A 113 -6.49 -0.41 -7.02
N LEU A 114 -6.03 -0.79 -5.82
CA LEU A 114 -5.20 0.09 -4.99
C LEU A 114 -3.88 0.45 -5.69
N TYR A 115 -3.26 -0.50 -6.38
CA TYR A 115 -2.04 -0.26 -7.14
C TYR A 115 -2.26 0.73 -8.29
N ASP A 116 -3.36 0.58 -9.02
CA ASP A 116 -3.72 1.49 -10.11
C ASP A 116 -4.03 2.92 -9.56
N ASP A 117 -4.73 3.01 -8.42
CA ASP A 117 -4.98 4.28 -7.72
C ASP A 117 -3.67 4.97 -7.27
N LEU A 118 -2.71 4.20 -6.75
CA LEU A 118 -1.39 4.71 -6.36
C LEU A 118 -0.62 5.26 -7.57
N LYS A 119 -0.66 4.55 -8.71
CA LYS A 119 -0.05 5.04 -9.96
C LYS A 119 -0.68 6.36 -10.37
N ASP A 120 -2.00 6.46 -10.36
CA ASP A 120 -2.70 7.67 -10.79
C ASP A 120 -2.49 8.86 -9.85
N CYS A 121 -2.52 8.63 -8.53
CA CYS A 121 -2.15 9.64 -7.53
C CYS A 121 -0.71 10.15 -7.75
N THR A 122 0.23 9.24 -8.03
CA THR A 122 1.62 9.60 -8.29
C THR A 122 1.75 10.41 -9.57
N LYS A 123 1.10 10.00 -10.67
CA LYS A 123 1.08 10.77 -11.93
C LYS A 123 0.56 12.20 -11.73
N LEU A 124 -0.57 12.35 -11.03
CA LEU A 124 -1.13 13.67 -10.71
C LEU A 124 -0.14 14.53 -9.91
N ARG A 125 0.61 13.90 -8.99
CA ARG A 125 1.61 14.60 -8.17
C ARG A 125 2.81 15.07 -9.00
N LEU A 126 3.30 14.25 -9.92
CA LEU A 126 4.40 14.57 -10.83
C LEU A 126 4.03 15.66 -11.84
N ALA A 127 2.79 15.65 -12.33
CA ALA A 127 2.28 16.66 -13.27
C ALA A 127 2.19 18.07 -12.65
N ASN A 128 2.12 18.17 -11.32
CA ASN A 128 2.01 19.45 -10.64
C ASN A 128 3.36 20.20 -10.61
N LYS A 129 3.46 21.20 -11.50
CA LYS A 129 4.65 22.03 -11.72
C LYS A 129 5.15 22.80 -10.50
N LYS A 130 4.31 22.99 -9.47
CA LYS A 130 4.68 23.75 -8.25
C LYS A 130 5.77 23.08 -7.42
N HIS A 131 6.00 21.79 -7.62
CA HIS A 131 6.89 21.02 -6.75
C HIS A 131 8.37 21.14 -7.11
N GLY A 132 8.76 21.46 -8.35
CA GLY A 132 10.18 21.63 -8.70
C GLY A 132 11.08 20.44 -8.33
N GLY A 133 10.53 19.21 -8.29
CA GLY A 133 11.21 18.00 -7.80
C GLY A 133 11.05 17.73 -6.29
N LEU A 134 10.43 18.64 -5.53
CA LEU A 134 10.17 18.53 -4.10
C LEU A 134 8.67 18.29 -3.81
N HIS A 135 8.33 17.06 -3.45
CA HIS A 135 6.96 16.64 -3.18
C HIS A 135 6.74 16.48 -1.68
N SER A 136 5.98 17.40 -1.08
CA SER A 136 5.63 17.37 0.34
C SER A 136 4.32 16.61 0.56
N PHE A 137 4.26 15.76 1.56
CA PHE A 137 3.06 15.03 1.97
C PHE A 137 2.75 15.33 3.44
N PRO A 138 1.48 15.26 3.87
CA PRO A 138 1.16 15.21 5.28
C PRO A 138 1.96 14.08 5.93
N GLY A 139 2.75 14.39 6.94
CA GLY A 139 3.48 13.35 7.66
C GLY A 139 2.51 12.53 8.49
N PHE A 140 2.67 11.21 8.46
CA PHE A 140 2.12 10.32 9.47
C PHE A 140 3.19 10.07 10.52
N ASP A 141 2.84 10.31 11.77
CA ASP A 141 3.67 9.96 12.93
C ASP A 141 2.85 8.97 13.78
N PRO A 142 3.31 7.72 13.98
CA PRO A 142 2.62 6.77 14.86
C PRO A 142 2.49 7.27 16.31
N ALA A 143 3.42 8.14 16.75
CA ALA A 143 3.38 8.84 18.03
C ALA A 143 2.67 10.20 17.96
N PHE A 144 2.01 10.51 16.82
CA PHE A 144 1.37 11.79 16.56
C PHE A 144 0.45 12.20 17.69
N ASP A 145 0.68 13.40 18.22
CA ASP A 145 -0.26 14.11 19.07
C ASP A 145 -1.12 15.01 18.18
N ALA A 146 -2.45 14.81 18.16
CA ALA A 146 -3.38 15.64 17.40
C ALA A 146 -3.29 17.15 17.71
N ARG A 147 -2.62 17.52 18.82
CA ARG A 147 -2.36 18.92 19.22
C ARG A 147 -1.05 19.47 18.66
N LYS A 148 -0.16 18.64 18.12
CA LYS A 148 1.11 19.03 17.52
C LYS A 148 0.99 18.96 16.00
N LYS A 149 1.83 19.71 15.27
CA LYS A 149 1.94 19.55 13.82
C LYS A 149 2.84 18.35 13.53
N THR A 150 2.44 17.46 12.62
CA THR A 150 3.38 16.48 12.05
C THR A 150 4.35 17.19 11.11
N ASN A 151 5.61 16.75 11.13
CA ASN A 151 6.56 17.16 10.11
C ASN A 151 6.14 16.54 8.78
N PRO A 152 6.07 17.32 7.69
CA PRO A 152 5.72 16.77 6.39
C PRO A 152 6.78 15.76 5.93
N THR A 153 6.34 14.68 5.27
CA THR A 153 7.26 13.80 4.56
C THR A 153 7.61 14.43 3.23
N ILE A 154 8.90 14.57 2.95
CA ILE A 154 9.40 15.25 1.75
C ILE A 154 10.10 14.23 0.86
N ILE A 155 9.58 14.06 -0.36
CA ILE A 155 10.21 13.25 -1.41
C ILE A 155 10.92 14.20 -2.39
N LYS A 156 12.20 13.93 -2.63
CA LYS A 156 13.02 14.65 -3.60
C LYS A 156 13.25 13.76 -4.82
N ILE A 157 12.89 14.25 -6.00
CA ILE A 157 13.17 13.62 -7.30
C ILE A 157 13.81 14.64 -8.24
N ALA A 158 14.41 14.15 -9.33
CA ALA A 158 14.94 15.03 -10.36
C ALA A 158 13.83 15.91 -10.97
N PRO A 159 14.00 17.24 -11.08
CA PRO A 159 12.96 18.13 -11.59
C PRO A 159 12.53 17.87 -13.05
N ALA A 160 13.36 17.14 -13.79
CA ALA A 160 13.10 16.73 -15.18
C ALA A 160 12.07 15.60 -15.27
N ILE A 161 11.91 14.78 -14.22
CA ILE A 161 10.95 13.68 -14.20
C ILE A 161 9.53 14.23 -14.13
N ARG A 162 8.69 13.79 -15.07
CA ARG A 162 7.28 14.19 -15.22
C ARG A 162 6.32 13.01 -15.28
N MET A 163 6.83 11.84 -15.64
CA MET A 163 6.06 10.62 -15.82
C MET A 163 6.42 9.59 -14.75
N ILE A 164 5.47 8.72 -14.40
CA ILE A 164 5.73 7.68 -13.40
C ILE A 164 6.68 6.61 -13.93
N GLU A 165 6.66 6.38 -15.26
CA GLU A 165 7.53 5.46 -15.97
C GLU A 165 9.00 5.91 -15.96
N GLU A 166 9.27 7.19 -15.70
CA GLU A 166 10.62 7.76 -15.57
C GLU A 166 11.18 7.61 -14.15
N LEU A 167 10.35 7.21 -13.17
CA LEU A 167 10.81 6.94 -11.81
C LEU A 167 11.51 5.59 -11.74
N SER A 168 12.64 5.55 -11.04
CA SER A 168 13.21 4.29 -10.58
C SER A 168 12.25 3.57 -9.62
N SER A 169 12.40 2.25 -9.46
CA SER A 169 11.60 1.48 -8.50
C SER A 169 11.73 2.03 -7.08
N GLU A 170 12.91 2.51 -6.69
CA GLU A 170 13.12 3.11 -5.36
C GLU A 170 12.38 4.44 -5.18
N GLU A 171 12.38 5.31 -6.21
CA GLU A 171 11.63 6.56 -6.17
C GLU A 171 10.13 6.32 -6.15
N ARG A 172 9.64 5.39 -6.97
CA ARG A 172 8.23 4.98 -6.99
C ARG A 172 7.79 4.41 -5.64
N ALA A 173 8.61 3.55 -5.03
CA ALA A 173 8.37 3.02 -3.69
C ALA A 173 8.23 4.12 -2.62
N LYS A 174 9.03 5.20 -2.69
CA LYS A 174 8.90 6.35 -1.77
C LYS A 174 7.51 7.00 -1.87
N PHE A 175 6.98 7.18 -3.08
CA PHE A 175 5.62 7.72 -3.27
C PHE A 175 4.57 6.76 -2.71
N PHE A 176 4.64 5.48 -3.11
CA PHE A 176 3.66 4.48 -2.70
C PHE A 176 3.60 4.31 -1.18
N LYS A 177 4.76 4.25 -0.52
CA LYS A 177 4.84 4.14 0.93
C LYS A 177 4.10 5.28 1.65
N VAL A 178 4.33 6.53 1.21
CA VAL A 178 3.70 7.69 1.84
C VAL A 178 2.20 7.75 1.53
N LEU A 179 1.79 7.44 0.31
CA LEU A 179 0.39 7.41 -0.11
C LEU A 179 -0.39 6.32 0.64
N LEU A 180 0.13 5.10 0.69
CA LEU A 180 -0.46 3.98 1.42
C LEU A 180 -0.61 4.31 2.91
N LYS A 181 0.45 4.85 3.54
CA LYS A 181 0.39 5.23 4.96
C LYS A 181 -0.66 6.30 5.24
N SER A 182 -0.71 7.31 4.38
CA SER A 182 -1.67 8.42 4.51
C SER A 182 -3.09 7.92 4.33
N GLU A 183 -3.36 7.12 3.29
CA GLU A 183 -4.69 6.57 3.03
C GLU A 183 -5.15 5.65 4.17
N ALA A 184 -4.29 4.74 4.64
CA ALA A 184 -4.58 3.86 5.77
C ALA A 184 -4.94 4.65 7.04
N PHE A 185 -4.23 5.75 7.31
CA PHE A 185 -4.56 6.63 8.44
C PHE A 185 -5.84 7.41 8.22
N ASP A 186 -6.05 7.92 7.00
CA ASP A 186 -7.22 8.71 6.63
C ASP A 186 -8.51 7.91 6.78
N ARG A 187 -8.49 6.58 6.54
CA ARG A 187 -9.61 5.69 6.87
C ARG A 187 -10.04 5.74 8.33
N PHE A 188 -9.13 5.92 9.27
CA PHE A 188 -9.52 6.13 10.68
C PHE A 188 -10.03 7.54 10.92
N ARG A 189 -9.48 8.54 10.22
CA ARG A 189 -9.87 9.94 10.35
C ARG A 189 -11.27 10.20 9.81
N ASP A 190 -11.72 9.48 8.78
CA ASP A 190 -13.07 9.64 8.21
C ASP A 190 -14.20 9.41 9.23
N PHE A 191 -13.90 8.69 10.32
CA PHE A 191 -14.84 8.46 11.42
C PHE A 191 -14.68 9.42 12.60
N THR A 192 -13.79 10.41 12.49
CA THR A 192 -13.62 11.47 13.48
C THR A 192 -14.53 12.65 13.16
N ASN A 193 -15.57 12.87 13.99
CA ASN A 193 -16.54 13.94 13.76
C ASN A 193 -16.18 15.25 14.47
N ASN A 194 -15.20 15.22 15.37
CA ASN A 194 -14.81 16.37 16.18
C ASN A 194 -13.36 16.24 16.68
N VAL A 195 -12.84 17.35 17.20
CA VAL A 195 -11.46 17.43 17.73
C VAL A 195 -11.21 16.44 18.87
N LYS A 196 -12.21 16.13 19.71
CA LYS A 196 -12.03 15.16 20.82
C LYS A 196 -11.80 13.75 20.29
N ASP A 197 -12.47 13.36 19.21
CA ASP A 197 -12.28 12.07 18.54
C ASP A 197 -10.89 11.99 17.90
N CYS A 198 -10.42 13.05 17.22
CA CYS A 198 -9.05 13.11 16.70
C CYS A 198 -7.99 12.95 17.81
N ILE A 199 -8.18 13.62 18.96
CA ILE A 199 -7.30 13.48 20.11
C ILE A 199 -7.35 12.05 20.68
N ARG A 200 -8.54 11.43 20.72
CA ARG A 200 -8.68 10.04 21.16
C ARG A 200 -7.96 9.08 20.21
N LEU A 201 -8.10 9.27 18.90
CA LEU A 201 -7.40 8.49 17.87
C LEU A 201 -5.89 8.52 18.10
N SER A 202 -5.35 9.74 18.17
CA SER A 202 -3.93 10.03 18.39
C SER A 202 -3.41 9.36 19.67
N LYS A 203 -4.13 9.49 20.80
CA LYS A 203 -3.75 8.83 22.06
C LYS A 203 -3.74 7.31 21.93
N THR A 204 -4.70 6.72 21.23
CA THR A 204 -4.76 5.27 21.03
C THR A 204 -3.60 4.79 20.17
N PHE A 205 -3.32 5.46 19.05
CA PHE A 205 -2.20 5.16 18.17
C PHE A 205 -0.87 5.25 18.90
N LYS A 206 -0.63 6.36 19.63
CA LYS A 206 0.58 6.53 20.44
C LYS A 206 0.75 5.41 21.46
N ARG A 207 -0.31 5.05 22.20
CA ARG A 207 -0.26 3.96 23.18
C ARG A 207 0.08 2.62 22.54
N ILE A 208 -0.52 2.31 21.39
CA ILE A 208 -0.22 1.07 20.67
C ILE A 208 1.23 1.10 20.19
N TYR A 209 1.69 2.21 19.63
CA TYR A 209 3.04 2.32 19.09
C TYR A 209 4.10 2.17 20.21
N THR A 210 4.03 2.98 21.27
CA THR A 210 4.95 2.92 22.43
C THR A 210 4.98 1.52 23.06
N ALA A 211 3.82 0.87 23.22
CA ALA A 211 3.77 -0.47 23.84
C ALA A 211 4.48 -1.56 23.02
N ASN A 212 4.74 -1.32 21.74
CA ASN A 212 5.42 -2.27 20.86
C ASN A 212 6.81 -1.79 20.40
N HIS A 213 7.22 -0.58 20.77
CA HIS A 213 8.52 0.04 20.46
C HIS A 213 9.09 0.76 21.71
N PRO A 214 9.39 0.02 22.80
CA PRO A 214 9.74 0.63 24.09
C PRO A 214 11.06 1.42 24.09
N GLU A 215 11.97 1.15 23.15
CA GLU A 215 13.30 1.77 23.11
C GLU A 215 13.32 3.19 22.49
N GLU A 216 12.22 3.66 21.87
CA GLU A 216 12.18 4.98 21.22
C GLU A 216 11.73 6.13 22.15
N ASP A 217 11.16 5.85 23.33
CA ASP A 217 10.69 6.87 24.28
C ASP A 217 11.78 7.34 25.28
N GLU A 218 12.89 6.60 25.47
CA GLU A 218 13.97 6.99 26.40
C GLU A 218 14.82 8.17 25.89
N ASN A 219 14.83 8.45 24.59
CA ASN A 219 15.61 9.55 24.00
C ASN A 219 14.87 10.90 23.90
N GLN A 220 13.66 11.04 24.48
CA GLN A 220 12.94 12.32 24.53
C GLN A 220 12.93 12.98 25.92
N SER A 221 13.67 12.42 26.88
CA SER A 221 13.85 12.99 28.23
C SER A 221 15.34 13.16 28.57
N ALA A 222 16.04 13.99 27.79
CA ALA A 222 17.37 14.52 28.15
C ALA A 222 17.50 15.98 27.70
#